data_AF-A0A356XG58-F1
#
_entry.id   AF-A0A356XG58-F1
#
_cell.length_a   1.000
_cell.length_b   1.000
_cell.length_c   1.000
_cell.angle_alpha   90.00
_cell.angle_beta   90.00
_cell.angle_gamma   90.00
#
_symmetry.space_group_name_H-M   'P 1'
#
loop_
_entity.id
_entity.type
_entity.pdbx_description
1 polymer ?
#
loop_
_entity_poly.entity_id
_entity_poly.type
_entity_poly.pdbx_seq_one_letter_code
_entity_poly.pdbx_strand_id
1 'polypeptide(L)'
;MDVMEMGKTPDFLERTALKNYNDPKEVVEKLGQTPEPSDVEEYQIHQDGGLIYDILSREAKKTGVLDKYKDAPTYTGIISLDGTTLEYTIPKEAAAYDLFPIRYTLHAAGSALPLHISATAFEEESRRKGRDLYDLNIPGVIDTEIEYLGYVDATKQPGIWPVHSAAQENDTQGSAYPGFEATDLIKSGTIKSTDITWLKFKYTNTGNTILDSEGNGTFCFAPLLYRKEGSDWVYTDQIHNMHERLFDYLYPGESGEMWLCFRRKKNLSPGDYKIEFWGRIRNEQEDPDYMIVWSGRDLIKSSFEFTVREAAESTVPVNVVK
;
A
#
# COMPACT_ATOMS: atom_id res chain seq x y z
N MET A 1 21.83 -31.69 23.66
CA MET A 1 21.41 -31.19 22.35
C MET A 1 20.13 -31.91 22.01
N ASP A 2 19.01 -31.38 22.48
CA ASP A 2 17.69 -31.87 22.07
C ASP A 2 17.18 -30.93 21.00
N VAL A 3 16.96 -31.50 19.82
CA VAL A 3 16.36 -30.83 18.68
C VAL A 3 14.87 -30.77 18.94
N MET A 4 14.32 -29.57 19.17
CA MET A 4 12.88 -29.36 19.17
C MET A 4 12.34 -29.71 17.77
N GLU A 5 11.54 -30.77 17.66
CA GLU A 5 10.71 -31.02 16.48
C GLU A 5 9.65 -29.91 16.37
N MET A 6 9.95 -28.83 15.65
CA MET A 6 8.90 -27.95 15.12
C MET A 6 8.30 -28.60 13.86
N GLY A 7 6.97 -28.68 13.80
CA GLY A 7 6.25 -28.92 12.54
C GLY A 7 5.44 -30.21 12.41
N LYS A 8 4.71 -30.65 13.45
CA LYS A 8 3.69 -31.73 13.31
C LYS A 8 2.25 -31.26 13.54
N THR A 9 1.96 -29.99 13.29
CA THR A 9 0.58 -29.60 12.99
C THR A 9 0.44 -29.69 11.47
N PRO A 10 -0.18 -30.73 10.91
CA PRO A 10 -0.43 -30.76 9.48
C PRO A 10 -1.36 -29.58 9.16
N ASP A 11 -0.90 -28.65 8.32
CA ASP A 11 -1.67 -27.46 7.91
C ASP A 11 -3.03 -27.80 7.28
N PHE A 12 -3.26 -29.07 6.95
CA PHE A 12 -4.55 -29.61 6.57
C PHE A 12 -4.69 -31.01 7.17
N LEU A 13 -5.75 -31.25 7.95
CA LEU A 13 -6.22 -32.61 8.26
C LEU A 13 -6.35 -33.41 6.95
N GLU A 14 -6.20 -34.73 7.01
CA GLU A 14 -6.24 -35.64 5.86
C GLU A 14 -7.24 -35.18 4.78
N ARG A 15 -6.80 -35.14 3.51
CA ARG A 15 -7.65 -34.70 2.40
C ARG A 15 -8.93 -35.53 2.34
N THR A 16 -10.03 -34.96 2.82
CA THR A 16 -11.35 -35.60 2.74
C THR A 16 -11.91 -35.44 1.33
N ALA A 17 -11.79 -36.49 0.51
CA ALA A 17 -12.38 -36.51 -0.82
C ALA A 17 -13.91 -36.65 -0.73
N LEU A 18 -14.62 -35.66 -1.30
CA LEU A 18 -16.05 -35.75 -1.58
C LEU A 18 -16.26 -36.56 -2.87
N LYS A 19 -17.19 -37.53 -2.83
CA LYS A 19 -17.58 -38.28 -4.03
C LYS A 19 -18.58 -37.49 -4.87
N ASN A 20 -19.42 -36.66 -4.25
CA ASN A 20 -20.37 -35.80 -4.92
C ASN A 20 -20.53 -34.44 -4.22
N TYR A 21 -20.03 -33.37 -4.85
CA TYR A 21 -20.11 -32.01 -4.31
C TYR A 21 -21.54 -31.45 -4.19
N ASN A 22 -22.51 -32.07 -4.88
CA ASN A 22 -23.91 -31.64 -4.84
C ASN A 22 -24.76 -32.42 -3.83
N ASP A 23 -24.18 -33.35 -3.06
CA ASP A 23 -24.88 -34.05 -1.98
C ASP A 23 -24.66 -33.29 -0.65
N PRO A 24 -25.67 -32.55 -0.14
CA PRO A 24 -25.52 -31.77 1.07
C PRO A 24 -25.24 -32.63 2.31
N LYS A 25 -25.66 -33.90 2.32
CA LYS A 25 -25.38 -34.80 3.44
C LYS A 25 -23.92 -35.23 3.45
N GLU A 26 -23.38 -35.60 2.29
CA GLU A 26 -21.97 -35.97 2.19
C GLU A 26 -21.07 -34.78 2.55
N VAL A 27 -21.43 -33.57 2.10
CA VAL A 27 -20.69 -32.34 2.43
C VAL A 27 -20.70 -32.08 3.94
N VAL A 28 -21.86 -32.12 4.59
CA VAL A 28 -21.97 -31.84 6.04
C VAL A 28 -21.29 -32.93 6.88
N GLU A 29 -21.43 -34.21 6.53
CA GLU A 29 -20.88 -35.31 7.31
C GLU A 29 -19.35 -35.37 7.24
N LYS A 30 -18.77 -35.00 6.09
CA LYS A 30 -17.33 -35.09 5.84
C LYS A 30 -16.55 -33.79 6.02
N LEU A 31 -17.17 -32.64 5.74
CA LEU A 31 -16.53 -31.32 5.85
C LEU A 31 -17.17 -30.44 6.94
N GLY A 32 -18.39 -30.77 7.39
CA GLY A 32 -19.07 -30.08 8.48
C GLY A 32 -18.65 -30.57 9.87
N GLN A 33 -17.51 -31.26 9.99
CA GLN A 33 -16.90 -31.53 11.29
C GLN A 33 -16.31 -30.22 11.82
N THR A 34 -17.14 -29.47 12.53
CA THR A 34 -16.66 -28.42 13.42
C THR A 34 -15.82 -29.14 14.50
N PRO A 35 -14.54 -28.78 14.70
CA PRO A 35 -13.81 -29.27 15.85
C PRO A 35 -14.65 -29.02 17.10
N GLU A 36 -14.63 -29.95 18.06
CA GLU A 36 -15.19 -29.68 19.38
C GLU A 36 -14.60 -28.36 19.88
N PRO A 37 -15.43 -27.41 20.37
CA PRO A 37 -14.93 -26.13 20.85
C PRO A 37 -13.80 -26.38 21.84
N SER A 38 -12.59 -25.93 21.48
CA SER A 38 -11.49 -25.93 22.43
C SER A 38 -11.78 -24.90 23.52
N ASP A 39 -11.35 -25.17 24.75
CA ASP A 39 -11.36 -24.16 25.81
C ASP A 39 -10.65 -22.90 25.29
N VAL A 40 -11.37 -21.78 25.23
CA VAL A 40 -10.81 -20.48 24.87
C VAL A 40 -10.46 -19.80 26.18
N GLU A 41 -9.19 -19.43 26.36
CA GLU A 41 -8.83 -18.58 27.49
C GLU A 41 -9.53 -17.23 27.36
N GLU A 42 -10.34 -16.88 28.35
CA GLU A 42 -11.02 -15.59 28.38
C GLU A 42 -10.01 -14.43 28.53
N TYR A 43 -10.38 -13.29 27.97
CA TYR A 43 -9.67 -12.05 28.24
C TYR A 43 -9.96 -11.59 29.66
N GLN A 44 -8.95 -11.04 30.32
CA GLN A 44 -9.18 -10.39 31.60
C GLN A 44 -9.98 -9.10 31.38
N ILE A 45 -10.87 -8.79 32.32
CA ILE A 45 -11.58 -7.53 32.37
C ILE A 45 -10.96 -6.69 33.49
N HIS A 46 -10.54 -5.48 33.17
CA HIS A 46 -10.01 -4.54 34.14
C HIS A 46 -11.12 -4.07 35.10
N GLN A 47 -10.76 -3.52 36.27
CA GLN A 47 -11.72 -3.14 37.31
C GLN A 47 -12.72 -2.05 36.86
N ASP A 48 -12.40 -1.30 35.81
CA ASP A 48 -13.27 -0.30 35.17
C ASP A 48 -14.20 -0.89 34.09
N GLY A 49 -14.15 -2.20 33.86
CA GLY A 49 -14.94 -2.89 32.83
C GLY A 49 -14.27 -2.97 31.46
N GLY A 50 -13.05 -2.42 31.28
CA GLY A 50 -12.31 -2.48 30.03
C GLY A 50 -11.75 -3.87 29.73
N LEU A 51 -11.75 -4.28 28.46
CA LEU A 51 -11.11 -5.51 27.99
C LEU A 51 -9.58 -5.38 28.03
N ILE A 52 -8.90 -6.29 28.73
CA ILE A 52 -7.43 -6.40 28.66
C ILE A 52 -7.10 -7.28 27.45
N TYR A 53 -6.91 -6.65 26.30
CA TYR A 53 -6.53 -7.33 25.07
C TYR A 53 -5.00 -7.54 25.02
N ASP A 54 -4.55 -8.78 25.26
CA ASP A 54 -3.12 -9.11 25.39
C ASP A 54 -2.70 -10.35 24.59
N ILE A 55 -3.43 -10.75 23.56
CA ILE A 55 -3.20 -12.01 22.82
C ILE A 55 -1.77 -12.15 22.29
N LEU A 56 -1.23 -11.08 21.70
CA LEU A 56 0.15 -11.08 21.18
C LEU A 56 1.16 -11.21 22.33
N SER A 57 0.91 -10.54 23.45
CA SER A 57 1.76 -10.65 24.64
C SER A 57 1.72 -12.05 25.26
N ARG A 58 0.56 -12.73 25.26
CA ARG A 58 0.44 -14.12 25.73
C ARG A 58 1.23 -15.07 24.83
N GLU A 59 1.07 -14.94 23.52
CA GLU A 59 1.78 -15.80 22.56
C GLU A 59 3.30 -15.54 22.61
N ALA A 60 3.74 -14.29 22.72
CA ALA A 60 5.17 -13.96 22.87
C ALA A 60 5.78 -14.53 24.16
N LYS A 61 5.03 -14.57 25.26
CA LYS A 61 5.45 -15.24 26.51
C LYS A 61 5.56 -16.74 26.30
N LYS A 62 4.55 -17.35 25.69
CA LYS A 62 4.48 -18.80 25.45
C LYS A 62 5.59 -19.29 24.53
N THR A 63 5.93 -18.51 23.51
CA THR A 63 6.98 -18.83 22.53
C THR A 63 8.38 -18.43 22.98
N GLY A 64 8.52 -17.73 24.11
CA GLY A 64 9.82 -17.26 24.63
C GLY A 64 10.41 -16.08 23.86
N VAL A 65 9.67 -15.48 22.93
CA VAL A 65 10.10 -14.31 22.14
C VAL A 65 10.60 -13.17 23.04
N LEU A 66 9.91 -12.94 24.16
CA LEU A 66 10.26 -11.86 25.09
C LEU A 66 11.63 -12.06 25.78
N ASP A 67 12.15 -13.30 25.85
CA ASP A 67 13.41 -13.59 26.55
C ASP A 67 14.61 -12.93 25.87
N LYS A 68 14.53 -12.70 24.55
CA LYS A 68 15.52 -11.94 23.78
C LYS A 68 15.75 -10.53 24.31
N TYR A 69 14.73 -9.94 24.96
CA TYR A 69 14.74 -8.55 25.43
C TYR A 69 14.97 -8.40 26.93
N LYS A 70 15.16 -9.51 27.67
CA LYS A 70 15.28 -9.49 29.13
C LYS A 70 16.45 -8.64 29.64
N ASP A 71 17.59 -8.76 28.97
CA ASP A 71 18.85 -8.07 29.29
C ASP A 71 19.30 -7.13 28.16
N ALA A 72 18.38 -6.78 27.24
CA ALA A 72 18.69 -5.89 26.14
C ALA A 72 18.99 -4.47 26.64
N PRO A 73 19.94 -3.74 26.02
CA PRO A 73 20.16 -2.34 26.33
C PRO A 73 18.87 -1.52 26.18
N THR A 74 18.55 -0.68 27.17
CA THR A 74 17.32 0.12 27.17
C THR A 74 17.56 1.61 27.06
N TYR A 75 16.56 2.30 26.53
CA TYR A 75 16.38 3.74 26.67
C TYR A 75 15.31 4.01 27.74
N THR A 76 15.55 4.98 28.61
CA THR A 76 14.59 5.43 29.62
C THR A 76 14.37 6.92 29.44
N GLY A 77 13.12 7.36 29.53
CA GLY A 77 12.76 8.76 29.34
C GLY A 77 11.52 9.16 30.11
N ILE A 78 11.27 10.46 30.13
CA ILE A 78 10.08 11.09 30.70
C ILE A 78 9.51 12.03 29.65
N ILE A 79 8.23 11.88 29.32
CA ILE A 79 7.47 12.79 28.45
C ILE A 79 6.41 13.47 29.31
N SER A 80 6.18 14.77 29.09
CA SER A 80 5.16 15.54 29.78
C SER A 80 4.23 16.22 28.78
N LEU A 81 2.92 16.10 29.01
CA LEU A 81 1.87 16.75 28.23
C LEU A 81 0.78 17.24 29.18
N ASP A 82 0.52 18.55 29.22
CA ASP A 82 -0.56 19.16 30.00
C ASP A 82 -0.67 18.67 31.47
N GLY A 83 0.48 18.56 32.15
CA GLY A 83 0.57 18.09 33.53
C GLY A 83 0.46 16.58 33.73
N THR A 84 0.25 15.82 32.65
CA THR A 84 0.40 14.36 32.62
C THR A 84 1.86 14.01 32.33
N THR A 85 2.41 13.05 33.06
CA THR A 85 3.77 12.55 32.81
C THR A 85 3.77 11.06 32.47
N LEU A 86 4.57 10.68 31.48
CA LEU A 86 4.83 9.31 31.07
C LEU A 86 6.31 9.00 31.31
N GLU A 87 6.61 8.17 32.28
CA GLU A 87 7.92 7.57 32.46
C GLU A 87 7.97 6.25 31.70
N TYR A 88 8.98 6.02 30.87
CA TYR A 88 9.05 4.82 30.05
C TYR A 88 10.45 4.23 29.99
N THR A 89 10.51 2.93 29.72
CA THR A 89 11.72 2.18 29.43
C THR A 89 11.42 1.21 28.29
N ILE A 90 12.22 1.30 27.21
CA ILE A 90 12.09 0.49 26.00
C ILE A 90 13.45 -0.05 25.58
N PRO A 91 13.54 -1.18 24.86
CA PRO A 91 14.78 -1.62 24.23
C PRO A 91 15.31 -0.56 23.25
N LYS A 92 16.63 -0.42 23.16
CA LYS A 92 17.27 0.47 22.17
C LYS A 92 17.16 -0.05 20.75
N GLU A 93 17.09 -1.37 20.60
CA GLU A 93 16.99 -2.07 19.33
C GLU A 93 15.94 -3.18 19.47
N ALA A 94 15.17 -3.40 18.42
CA ALA A 94 14.22 -4.49 18.29
C ALA A 94 14.28 -5.03 16.86
N ALA A 95 13.93 -6.30 16.68
CA ALA A 95 13.75 -6.83 15.33
C ALA A 95 12.37 -6.45 14.79
N ALA A 96 12.28 -6.24 13.48
CA ALA A 96 11.00 -6.03 12.80
C ALA A 96 10.05 -7.21 13.07
N TYR A 97 8.77 -6.90 13.25
CA TYR A 97 7.69 -7.83 13.57
C TYR A 97 7.85 -8.64 14.88
N ASP A 98 8.83 -8.27 15.71
CA ASP A 98 9.07 -8.92 17.00
C ASP A 98 8.22 -8.27 18.10
N LEU A 99 7.90 -9.05 19.14
CA LEU A 99 7.21 -8.54 20.33
C LEU A 99 8.25 -8.18 21.39
N PHE A 100 8.25 -6.93 21.85
CA PHE A 100 9.21 -6.43 22.84
C PHE A 100 8.52 -5.66 23.97
N PRO A 101 9.09 -5.68 25.19
CA PRO A 101 8.46 -5.07 26.35
C PRO A 101 8.60 -3.55 26.35
N ILE A 102 7.48 -2.84 26.48
CA ILE A 102 7.45 -1.41 26.81
C ILE A 102 7.02 -1.28 28.26
N ARG A 103 7.94 -0.86 29.13
CA ARG A 103 7.64 -0.62 30.55
C ARG A 103 7.32 0.85 30.71
N TYR A 104 6.19 1.19 31.29
CA TYR A 104 5.84 2.59 31.51
C TYR A 104 5.02 2.79 32.78
N THR A 105 5.13 4.01 33.32
CA THR A 105 4.29 4.53 34.40
C THR A 105 3.68 5.84 33.91
N LEU A 106 2.35 5.93 33.95
CA LEU A 106 1.61 7.13 33.56
C LEU A 106 1.05 7.81 34.82
N HIS A 107 1.41 9.07 35.03
CA HIS A 107 0.79 9.94 36.02
C HIS A 107 -0.11 10.94 35.31
N ALA A 108 -1.40 10.62 35.18
CA ALA A 108 -2.36 11.48 34.51
C ALA A 108 -2.80 12.66 35.40
N ALA A 109 -2.84 13.86 34.83
CA ALA A 109 -3.66 14.93 35.39
C ALA A 109 -5.14 14.53 35.24
N GLY A 110 -5.96 14.73 36.27
CA GLY A 110 -7.34 14.20 36.32
C GLY A 110 -8.28 14.63 35.18
N SER A 111 -7.89 15.63 34.38
CA SER A 111 -8.64 16.12 33.21
C SER A 111 -8.16 15.57 31.85
N ALA A 112 -7.11 14.75 31.79
CA ALA A 112 -6.42 14.44 30.54
C ALA A 112 -6.99 13.26 29.73
N LEU A 113 -8.12 12.67 30.13
CA LEU A 113 -8.67 11.47 29.48
C LEU A 113 -9.59 11.81 28.29
N PRO A 114 -9.59 10.99 27.20
CA PRO A 114 -8.77 9.79 27.00
C PRO A 114 -7.34 10.09 26.54
N LEU A 115 -6.38 9.29 27.03
CA LEU A 115 -4.96 9.37 26.65
C LEU A 115 -4.61 8.22 25.69
N HIS A 116 -3.88 8.55 24.63
CA HIS A 116 -3.28 7.57 23.72
C HIS A 116 -1.77 7.51 23.95
N ILE A 117 -1.25 6.31 24.18
CA ILE A 117 0.19 6.06 24.27
C ILE A 117 0.57 5.21 23.08
N SER A 118 1.43 5.74 22.22
CA SER A 118 2.07 4.99 21.14
C SER A 118 3.58 4.96 21.34
N ALA A 119 4.20 3.87 20.88
CA ALA A 119 5.63 3.77 20.71
C ALA A 119 5.89 3.32 19.28
N THR A 120 6.47 4.22 18.48
CA THR A 120 6.76 3.96 17.07
C THR A 120 8.26 3.76 16.91
N ALA A 121 8.66 2.64 16.32
CA ALA A 121 10.02 2.42 15.88
C ALA A 121 10.13 2.86 14.42
N PHE A 122 11.15 3.66 14.10
CA PHE A 122 11.50 3.99 12.72
C PHE A 122 12.76 3.21 12.36
N GLU A 123 12.72 2.50 11.23
CA GLU A 123 13.76 1.54 10.88
C GLU A 123 15.09 2.20 10.51
N GLU A 124 15.08 3.50 10.15
CA GLU A 124 16.23 4.15 9.51
C GLU A 124 16.48 5.58 10.02
N GLU A 125 17.38 5.73 11.01
CA GLU A 125 17.79 7.06 11.53
C GLU A 125 18.36 7.97 10.42
N SER A 126 19.02 7.38 9.41
CA SER A 126 19.52 8.07 8.21
C SER A 126 18.40 8.78 7.42
N ARG A 127 17.19 8.22 7.42
CA ARG A 127 15.99 8.76 6.75
C ARG A 127 15.19 9.66 7.68
N ARG A 128 15.16 9.34 8.99
CA ARG A 128 14.58 10.19 10.04
C ARG A 128 15.25 11.56 10.13
N LYS A 129 16.60 11.60 10.06
CA LYS A 129 17.40 12.84 10.14
C LYS A 129 17.04 13.70 11.36
N GLY A 130 16.80 13.06 12.51
CA GLY A 130 16.44 13.74 13.76
C GLY A 130 15.06 14.41 13.79
N ARG A 131 14.17 14.14 12.83
CA ARG A 131 12.81 14.69 12.77
C ARG A 131 11.82 13.76 13.47
N ASP A 132 10.76 14.33 14.03
CA ASP A 132 9.59 13.55 14.41
C ASP A 132 8.78 13.21 13.16
N LEU A 133 8.43 11.93 13.02
CA LEU A 133 7.73 11.39 11.88
C LEU A 133 6.41 10.79 12.35
N TYR A 134 5.43 10.83 11.47
CA TYR A 134 4.13 10.21 11.63
C TYR A 134 4.02 9.01 10.70
N ASP A 135 3.20 8.03 11.06
CA ASP A 135 2.80 6.93 10.17
C ASP A 135 1.36 7.13 9.68
N LEU A 136 0.90 6.28 8.78
CA LEU A 136 -0.45 6.43 8.21
C LEU A 136 -1.58 5.99 9.16
N ASN A 137 -1.26 5.33 10.27
CA ASN A 137 -2.22 5.00 11.33
C ASN A 137 -2.45 6.20 12.28
N ILE A 138 -1.45 7.06 12.47
CA ILE A 138 -1.55 8.31 13.22
C ILE A 138 -0.98 9.45 12.37
N PRO A 139 -1.69 9.87 11.31
CA PRO A 139 -1.13 10.78 10.34
C PRO A 139 -1.00 12.20 10.88
N GLY A 140 0.10 12.86 10.51
CA GLY A 140 0.27 14.29 10.65
C GLY A 140 -0.29 15.01 9.42
N VAL A 141 0.60 15.64 8.67
CA VAL A 141 0.33 16.21 7.34
C VAL A 141 0.75 15.19 6.28
N ILE A 142 -0.23 14.75 5.50
CA ILE A 142 -0.01 13.89 4.33
C ILE A 142 -0.01 14.78 3.09
N ASP A 143 1.11 14.80 2.39
CA ASP A 143 1.26 15.61 1.19
C ASP A 143 2.27 15.02 0.21
N THR A 144 1.99 15.19 -1.09
CA THR A 144 2.95 14.86 -2.14
C THR A 144 2.94 15.92 -3.24
N GLU A 145 4.12 16.25 -3.73
CA GLU A 145 4.29 16.96 -4.99
C GLU A 145 4.52 15.96 -6.12
N ILE A 146 3.90 16.19 -7.28
CA ILE A 146 4.08 15.37 -8.47
C ILE A 146 4.66 16.26 -9.59
N GLU A 147 5.69 15.77 -10.26
CA GLU A 147 6.37 16.45 -11.36
C GLU A 147 6.32 15.55 -12.60
N TYR A 148 5.90 16.10 -13.74
CA TYR A 148 5.93 15.38 -15.01
C TYR A 148 7.33 15.43 -15.63
N LEU A 149 7.89 14.25 -15.92
CA LEU A 149 9.27 14.10 -16.42
C LEU A 149 9.35 13.91 -17.93
N GLY A 150 8.23 13.59 -18.59
CA GLY A 150 8.17 13.31 -20.02
C GLY A 150 7.44 12.01 -20.34
N TYR A 151 7.55 11.56 -21.59
CA TYR A 151 6.95 10.32 -22.05
C TYR A 151 7.89 9.50 -22.91
N VAL A 152 7.61 8.20 -23.01
CA VAL A 152 8.17 7.30 -24.02
C VAL A 152 7.03 6.85 -24.90
N ASP A 153 7.22 6.90 -26.22
CA ASP A 153 6.33 6.24 -27.16
C ASP A 153 6.94 4.93 -27.67
N ALA A 154 6.09 3.99 -28.08
CA ALA A 154 6.51 2.82 -28.84
C ALA A 154 5.52 2.44 -29.93
N THR A 155 6.08 1.99 -31.05
CA THR A 155 5.35 1.52 -32.24
C THR A 155 5.46 0.00 -32.33
N LYS A 156 4.34 -0.69 -32.54
CA LYS A 156 4.32 -2.15 -32.68
C LYS A 156 5.04 -2.54 -33.97
N GLN A 157 5.82 -3.61 -33.91
CA GLN A 157 6.49 -4.15 -35.08
C GLN A 157 5.61 -5.25 -35.72
N PRO A 158 5.13 -5.06 -36.97
CA PRO A 158 4.31 -6.06 -37.65
C PRO A 158 5.03 -7.40 -37.78
N GLY A 159 4.32 -8.51 -37.55
CA GLY A 159 4.88 -9.87 -37.58
C GLY A 159 5.73 -10.24 -36.36
N ILE A 160 5.97 -9.31 -35.44
CA ILE A 160 6.65 -9.54 -34.16
C ILE A 160 5.68 -9.42 -33.00
N TRP A 161 4.84 -8.38 -33.00
CA TRP A 161 3.79 -8.18 -32.01
C TRP A 161 2.63 -9.19 -32.16
N PRO A 162 2.10 -9.77 -31.07
CA PRO A 162 0.93 -10.66 -31.15
C PRO A 162 -0.33 -9.91 -31.58
N VAL A 163 -1.13 -10.52 -32.45
CA VAL A 163 -2.46 -9.99 -32.81
C VAL A 163 -3.51 -10.79 -32.06
N HIS A 164 -4.37 -10.09 -31.32
CA HIS A 164 -5.55 -10.67 -30.69
C HIS A 164 -6.78 -10.18 -31.44
N SER A 165 -7.54 -11.12 -31.98
CA SER A 165 -8.80 -10.89 -32.67
C SER A 165 -9.96 -11.07 -31.70
N ALA A 166 -10.98 -10.22 -31.80
CA ALA A 166 -12.14 -10.31 -30.91
C ALA A 166 -12.89 -11.66 -31.01
N ALA A 167 -12.80 -12.30 -32.18
CA ALA A 167 -13.39 -13.61 -32.45
C ALA A 167 -12.43 -14.79 -32.19
N GLN A 168 -11.16 -14.52 -31.82
CA GLN A 168 -10.08 -15.51 -31.65
C GLN A 168 -9.70 -16.32 -32.91
N GLU A 169 -10.37 -16.10 -34.04
CA GLU A 169 -10.17 -16.83 -35.30
C GLU A 169 -8.90 -16.42 -36.08
N ASN A 170 -8.32 -15.25 -35.77
CA ASN A 170 -7.16 -14.71 -36.47
C ASN A 170 -6.06 -14.25 -35.50
N ASP A 171 -5.99 -14.90 -34.33
CA ASP A 171 -4.93 -14.61 -33.38
C ASP A 171 -3.59 -15.07 -33.96
N THR A 172 -2.58 -14.19 -33.89
CA THR A 172 -1.22 -14.53 -34.27
C THR A 172 -0.31 -14.43 -33.06
N GLN A 173 0.48 -15.48 -32.84
CA GLN A 173 1.50 -15.47 -31.82
C GLN A 173 2.60 -14.47 -32.21
N GLY A 174 3.07 -13.68 -31.24
CA GLY A 174 4.25 -12.85 -31.43
C GLY A 174 5.51 -13.70 -31.60
N SER A 175 6.47 -13.23 -32.40
CA SER A 175 7.71 -13.96 -32.67
C SER A 175 8.87 -13.59 -31.75
N ALA A 176 8.79 -12.44 -31.05
CA ALA A 176 9.78 -12.01 -30.06
C ALA A 176 9.20 -10.98 -29.06
N TYR A 177 9.85 -10.84 -27.90
CA TYR A 177 9.59 -9.78 -26.92
C TYR A 177 10.65 -8.66 -27.06
N PRO A 178 10.30 -7.37 -26.95
CA PRO A 178 8.98 -6.84 -26.58
C PRO A 178 8.00 -6.65 -27.74
N GLY A 179 8.42 -6.84 -29.00
CA GLY A 179 7.56 -6.72 -30.18
C GLY A 179 7.16 -5.29 -30.55
N PHE A 180 7.87 -4.30 -30.00
CA PHE A 180 7.75 -2.88 -30.36
C PHE A 180 9.13 -2.22 -30.36
N GLU A 181 9.20 -1.06 -31.00
CA GLU A 181 10.34 -0.16 -30.93
C GLU A 181 9.94 1.07 -30.12
N ALA A 182 10.68 1.35 -29.05
CA ALA A 182 10.44 2.47 -28.16
C ALA A 182 11.44 3.61 -28.42
N THR A 183 11.00 4.84 -28.20
CA THR A 183 11.89 6.01 -28.21
C THR A 183 12.66 6.14 -26.90
N ASP A 184 13.65 7.02 -26.90
CA ASP A 184 14.16 7.61 -25.66
C ASP A 184 13.07 8.45 -24.96
N LEU A 185 13.33 8.88 -23.72
CA LEU A 185 12.45 9.77 -22.97
C LEU A 185 12.33 11.14 -23.66
N ILE A 186 11.12 11.48 -24.08
CA ILE A 186 10.77 12.75 -24.72
C ILE A 186 10.21 13.71 -23.66
N LYS A 187 10.89 14.84 -23.47
CA LYS A 187 10.44 15.90 -22.55
C LYS A 187 9.51 16.86 -23.27
N SER A 188 8.23 16.53 -23.34
CA SER A 188 7.23 17.44 -23.91
C SER A 188 5.84 17.33 -23.28
N GLY A 189 5.14 18.46 -23.22
CA GLY A 189 3.73 18.57 -22.85
C GLY A 189 2.76 18.11 -23.94
N THR A 190 3.24 17.95 -25.18
CA THR A 190 2.47 17.39 -26.29
C THR A 190 2.96 15.97 -26.56
N ILE A 191 2.03 15.03 -26.49
CA ILE A 191 2.27 13.61 -26.67
C ILE A 191 1.85 13.19 -28.07
N LYS A 192 2.70 12.40 -28.73
CA LYS A 192 2.35 11.80 -30.01
C LYS A 192 1.37 10.64 -29.82
N SER A 193 0.31 10.60 -30.62
CA SER A 193 -0.59 9.46 -30.76
C SER A 193 0.17 8.29 -31.37
N THR A 194 0.20 7.17 -30.69
CA THR A 194 1.09 6.04 -30.98
C THR A 194 0.44 4.73 -30.53
N ASP A 195 1.06 3.60 -30.84
CA ASP A 195 0.58 2.30 -30.38
C ASP A 195 0.74 2.14 -28.87
N ILE A 196 1.77 2.75 -28.27
CA ILE A 196 2.06 2.69 -26.85
C ILE A 196 2.65 3.99 -26.32
N THR A 197 2.10 4.49 -25.22
CA THR A 197 2.63 5.64 -24.50
C THR A 197 2.81 5.29 -23.03
N TRP A 198 4.00 5.57 -22.49
CA TRP A 198 4.24 5.60 -21.06
C TRP A 198 4.56 7.01 -20.63
N LEU A 199 3.86 7.51 -19.62
CA LEU A 199 4.05 8.83 -19.04
C LEU A 199 4.85 8.70 -17.75
N LYS A 200 5.95 9.45 -17.64
CA LYS A 200 6.84 9.39 -16.48
C LYS A 200 6.57 10.56 -15.53
N PHE A 201 6.41 10.25 -14.26
CA PHE A 201 6.26 11.24 -13.20
C PHE A 201 7.23 10.96 -12.06
N LYS A 202 7.71 12.02 -11.42
CA LYS A 202 8.35 11.97 -10.11
C LYS A 202 7.31 12.36 -9.08
N TYR A 203 7.32 11.69 -7.93
CA TYR A 203 6.54 12.09 -6.77
C TYR A 203 7.48 12.33 -5.60
N THR A 204 7.19 13.32 -4.76
CA THR A 204 7.98 13.68 -3.58
C THR A 204 7.07 13.79 -2.38
N ASN A 205 7.40 13.13 -1.27
CA ASN A 205 6.69 13.33 -0.01
C ASN A 205 7.06 14.70 0.57
N THR A 206 6.12 15.65 0.55
CA THR A 206 6.30 17.01 1.07
C THR A 206 5.67 17.21 2.45
N GLY A 207 4.98 16.19 2.96
CA GLY A 207 4.38 16.19 4.29
C GLY A 207 5.38 15.83 5.39
N ASN A 208 4.85 15.45 6.55
CA ASN A 208 5.65 14.92 7.68
C ASN A 208 5.23 13.49 8.07
N THR A 209 4.35 12.87 7.30
CA THR A 209 3.89 11.49 7.48
C THR A 209 4.62 10.60 6.49
N ILE A 210 5.18 9.48 6.94
CA ILE A 210 5.75 8.43 6.09
C ILE A 210 4.62 7.82 5.27
N LEU A 211 4.83 7.61 3.97
CA LEU A 211 3.85 6.92 3.14
C LEU A 211 4.22 5.44 3.06
N ASP A 212 3.40 4.59 3.66
CA ASP A 212 3.65 3.15 3.78
C ASP A 212 3.27 2.41 2.49
N SER A 213 4.12 1.48 2.06
CA SER A 213 3.88 0.65 0.88
C SER A 213 3.08 -0.63 1.17
N GLU A 214 2.88 -0.96 2.45
CA GLU A 214 2.25 -2.18 2.92
C GLU A 214 1.42 -1.99 4.20
N GLY A 215 0.78 -3.07 4.66
CA GLY A 215 0.05 -3.13 5.92
C GLY A 215 -1.28 -2.36 5.95
N ASN A 216 -1.87 -2.28 7.14
CA ASN A 216 -2.99 -1.38 7.37
C ASN A 216 -2.46 0.06 7.33
N GLY A 217 -3.10 0.90 6.52
CA GLY A 217 -2.55 2.21 6.16
C GLY A 217 -1.79 2.26 4.83
N THR A 218 -1.70 1.18 4.04
CA THR A 218 -1.00 1.21 2.73
C THR A 218 -1.42 2.42 1.87
N PHE A 219 -0.45 3.19 1.39
CA PHE A 219 -0.64 4.30 0.46
C PHE A 219 -0.44 3.88 -1.00
N CYS A 220 -1.28 4.41 -1.89
CA CYS A 220 -1.09 4.28 -3.33
C CYS A 220 -1.60 5.52 -4.08
N PHE A 221 -1.14 5.68 -5.34
CA PHE A 221 -1.74 6.64 -6.27
C PHE A 221 -2.76 5.92 -7.15
N ALA A 222 -3.95 6.49 -7.33
CA ALA A 222 -4.99 6.02 -8.24
C ALA A 222 -5.15 7.04 -9.40
N PRO A 223 -4.37 6.91 -10.48
CA PRO A 223 -4.43 7.83 -11.61
C PRO A 223 -5.64 7.54 -12.50
N LEU A 224 -6.48 8.56 -12.70
CA LEU A 224 -7.65 8.51 -13.56
C LEU A 224 -7.47 9.42 -14.77
N LEU A 225 -7.74 8.91 -15.97
CA LEU A 225 -7.61 9.66 -17.21
C LEU A 225 -8.96 10.20 -17.68
N TYR A 226 -8.99 11.49 -17.96
CA TYR A 226 -10.11 12.22 -18.53
C TYR A 226 -9.71 12.77 -19.90
N ARG A 227 -10.67 12.79 -20.82
CA ARG A 227 -10.56 13.48 -22.12
C ARG A 227 -11.49 14.66 -22.14
N LYS A 228 -11.07 15.75 -22.77
CA LYS A 228 -11.92 16.92 -22.97
C LYS A 228 -12.96 16.67 -24.05
N GLU A 229 -14.23 16.88 -23.71
CA GLU A 229 -15.37 16.83 -24.63
C GLU A 229 -16.17 18.13 -24.49
N GLY A 230 -15.98 19.06 -25.44
CA GLY A 230 -16.51 20.42 -25.32
C GLY A 230 -15.85 21.18 -24.16
N SER A 231 -16.65 21.62 -23.19
CA SER A 231 -16.16 22.27 -21.96
C SER A 231 -15.78 21.28 -20.85
N ASP A 232 -16.19 20.02 -20.97
CA ASP A 232 -16.21 19.09 -19.84
C ASP A 232 -15.07 18.08 -19.92
N TRP A 233 -14.62 17.61 -18.75
CA TRP A 233 -13.66 16.51 -18.63
C TRP A 233 -14.41 15.20 -18.40
N VAL A 234 -14.37 14.31 -19.39
CA VAL A 234 -15.10 13.03 -19.35
C VAL A 234 -14.14 11.89 -19.04
N TYR A 235 -14.48 11.09 -18.02
CA TYR A 235 -13.70 9.91 -17.65
C TYR A 235 -13.56 8.97 -18.84
N THR A 236 -12.32 8.66 -19.20
CA THR A 236 -12.01 7.85 -20.38
C THR A 236 -11.38 6.53 -19.97
N ASP A 237 -10.32 6.54 -19.17
CA ASP A 237 -9.57 5.34 -18.84
C ASP A 237 -8.90 5.39 -17.46
N GLN A 238 -8.33 4.26 -17.04
CA GLN A 238 -7.40 4.16 -15.92
C GLN A 238 -6.29 3.16 -16.26
N ILE A 239 -5.20 3.16 -15.50
CA ILE A 239 -4.12 2.19 -15.67
C ILE A 239 -4.62 0.75 -15.38
N HIS A 240 -3.94 -0.25 -15.96
CA HIS A 240 -4.38 -1.66 -15.88
C HIS A 240 -4.43 -2.18 -14.43
N ASN A 241 -3.42 -1.84 -13.63
CA ASN A 241 -3.35 -2.18 -12.21
C ASN A 241 -4.27 -1.31 -11.33
N MET A 242 -4.97 -0.33 -11.92
CA MET A 242 -5.87 0.64 -11.30
C MET A 242 -5.21 1.64 -10.33
N HIS A 243 -4.12 1.24 -9.67
CA HIS A 243 -3.30 2.04 -8.78
C HIS A 243 -1.81 1.77 -8.99
N GLU A 244 -0.98 2.76 -8.65
CA GLU A 244 0.47 2.66 -8.52
C GLU A 244 0.81 2.55 -7.03
N ARG A 245 1.45 1.45 -6.64
CA ARG A 245 1.95 1.26 -5.28
C ARG A 245 3.32 1.87 -5.13
N LEU A 246 3.62 2.29 -3.91
CA LEU A 246 5.01 2.50 -3.51
C LEU A 246 5.68 1.12 -3.39
N PHE A 247 6.95 1.03 -3.80
CA PHE A 247 7.74 -0.21 -3.65
C PHE A 247 8.50 -0.27 -2.33
N ASP A 248 8.64 0.89 -1.68
CA ASP A 248 9.31 1.09 -0.41
C ASP A 248 8.56 2.22 0.32
N TYR A 249 8.76 2.32 1.63
CA TYR A 249 8.33 3.48 2.41
C TYR A 249 8.84 4.76 1.76
N LEU A 250 8.03 5.82 1.76
CA LEU A 250 8.45 7.13 1.27
C LEU A 250 8.49 8.12 2.44
N TYR A 251 9.68 8.40 2.96
CA TYR A 251 9.85 9.30 4.09
C TYR A 251 9.72 10.77 3.63
N PRO A 252 9.40 11.69 4.55
CA PRO A 252 9.38 13.12 4.26
C PRO A 252 10.66 13.63 3.59
N GLY A 253 10.50 14.27 2.44
CA GLY A 253 11.56 14.80 1.58
C GLY A 253 12.14 13.81 0.58
N GLU A 254 11.72 12.55 0.59
CA GLU A 254 12.13 11.57 -0.41
C GLU A 254 11.25 11.61 -1.65
N SER A 255 11.82 11.13 -2.76
CA SER A 255 11.13 11.05 -4.04
C SER A 255 11.22 9.66 -4.63
N GLY A 256 10.20 9.28 -5.39
CA GLY A 256 10.22 8.15 -6.29
C GLY A 256 9.74 8.54 -7.68
N GLU A 257 9.67 7.55 -8.56
CA GLU A 257 9.18 7.72 -9.93
C GLU A 257 8.10 6.69 -10.23
N MET A 258 7.10 7.08 -11.03
CA MET A 258 6.06 6.19 -11.54
C MET A 258 5.92 6.33 -13.06
N TRP A 259 5.52 5.23 -13.70
CA TRP A 259 5.28 5.16 -15.14
C TRP A 259 3.84 4.76 -15.40
N LEU A 260 3.07 5.66 -16.01
CA LEU A 260 1.65 5.43 -16.27
C LEU A 260 1.41 4.99 -17.70
N CYS A 261 0.58 3.96 -17.88
CA CYS A 261 0.16 3.50 -19.19
C CYS A 261 -1.36 3.24 -19.22
N PHE A 262 -2.09 4.10 -19.93
CA PHE A 262 -3.54 4.02 -20.10
C PHE A 262 -3.87 3.21 -21.36
N ARG A 263 -4.27 1.95 -21.17
CA ARG A 263 -4.54 0.99 -22.25
C ARG A 263 -5.74 0.09 -21.98
N ARG A 264 -6.44 0.28 -20.86
CA ARG A 264 -7.48 -0.66 -20.46
C ARG A 264 -8.65 -0.62 -21.46
N LYS A 265 -8.93 0.54 -22.08
CA LYS A 265 -9.92 0.64 -23.15
C LYS A 265 -9.32 0.82 -24.53
N LYS A 266 -8.45 1.82 -24.71
CA LYS A 266 -7.89 2.21 -26.03
C LYS A 266 -6.58 2.97 -25.86
N ASN A 267 -5.78 3.04 -26.93
CA ASN A 267 -4.66 3.97 -27.02
C ASN A 267 -5.14 5.43 -27.05
N LEU A 268 -4.26 6.35 -26.68
CA LEU A 268 -4.54 7.78 -26.65
C LEU A 268 -4.70 8.33 -28.07
N SER A 269 -5.94 8.63 -28.48
CA SER A 269 -6.22 9.35 -29.74
C SER A 269 -5.96 10.85 -29.61
N PRO A 270 -5.77 11.60 -30.71
CA PRO A 270 -5.59 13.06 -30.64
C PRO A 270 -6.69 13.80 -29.87
N GLY A 271 -6.31 14.77 -29.04
CA GLY A 271 -7.22 15.54 -28.19
C GLY A 271 -6.55 16.05 -26.91
N ASP A 272 -7.29 16.79 -26.09
CA ASP A 272 -6.81 17.26 -24.79
C ASP A 272 -7.22 16.31 -23.68
N TYR A 273 -6.31 16.09 -22.73
CA TYR A 273 -6.46 15.13 -21.65
C TYR A 273 -6.06 15.74 -20.31
N LYS A 274 -6.59 15.14 -19.25
CA LYS A 274 -6.24 15.41 -17.86
C LYS A 274 -6.06 14.09 -17.12
N ILE A 275 -4.98 13.96 -16.36
CA ILE A 275 -4.83 12.91 -15.35
C ILE A 275 -5.15 13.53 -14.01
N GLU A 276 -6.02 12.88 -13.24
CA GLU A 276 -6.18 13.15 -11.81
C GLU A 276 -5.46 12.07 -11.01
N PHE A 277 -4.51 12.47 -10.18
CA PHE A 277 -3.80 11.62 -9.24
C PHE A 277 -4.50 11.70 -7.89
N TRP A 278 -5.09 10.59 -7.46
CA TRP A 278 -5.67 10.47 -6.13
C TRP A 278 -4.71 9.67 -5.25
N GLY A 279 -4.18 10.27 -4.18
CA GLY A 279 -3.44 9.52 -3.18
C GLY A 279 -4.40 8.97 -2.15
N ARG A 280 -4.35 7.65 -1.98
CA ARG A 280 -5.31 6.87 -1.20
C ARG A 280 -4.61 6.11 -0.11
N ILE A 281 -5.28 6.03 1.04
CA ILE A 281 -4.89 5.16 2.13
C ILE A 281 -5.94 4.10 2.35
N ARG A 282 -5.50 2.84 2.39
CA ARG A 282 -6.34 1.72 2.80
C ARG A 282 -6.68 1.83 4.29
N ASN A 283 -7.96 1.68 4.62
CA ASN A 283 -8.44 1.60 5.99
C ASN A 283 -9.35 0.38 6.14
N GLU A 284 -8.88 -0.63 6.88
CA GLU A 284 -9.60 -1.88 7.11
C GLU A 284 -10.88 -1.73 7.96
N GLN A 285 -11.07 -0.59 8.64
CA GLN A 285 -12.29 -0.35 9.42
C GLN A 285 -13.51 -0.04 8.55
N GLU A 286 -13.29 0.58 7.38
CA GLU A 286 -14.38 0.95 6.47
C GLU A 286 -14.62 -0.09 5.38
N ASP A 287 -13.62 -0.91 5.05
CA ASP A 287 -13.71 -1.97 4.03
C ASP A 287 -12.90 -3.21 4.46
N PRO A 288 -13.56 -4.27 4.98
CA PRO A 288 -12.89 -5.46 5.47
C PRO A 288 -12.39 -6.39 4.34
N ASP A 289 -12.68 -6.07 3.07
CA ASP A 289 -12.21 -6.89 1.96
C ASP A 289 -10.71 -6.64 1.68
N TYR A 290 -9.88 -7.54 2.22
CA TYR A 290 -8.42 -7.49 2.04
C TYR A 290 -7.97 -7.56 0.57
N MET A 291 -8.83 -8.03 -0.33
CA MET A 291 -8.52 -8.12 -1.75
C MET A 291 -8.57 -6.74 -2.44
N ILE A 292 -9.21 -5.75 -1.82
CA ILE A 292 -9.47 -4.43 -2.42
C ILE A 292 -8.44 -3.41 -1.90
N VAL A 293 -7.19 -3.58 -2.31
CA VAL A 293 -6.10 -2.60 -2.06
C VAL A 293 -6.26 -1.24 -2.73
N TRP A 294 -7.28 -1.06 -3.59
CA TRP A 294 -7.57 0.19 -4.32
C TRP A 294 -8.78 0.96 -3.77
N SER A 295 -9.47 0.43 -2.76
CA SER A 295 -10.45 1.15 -1.96
C SER A 295 -9.77 1.77 -0.74
N GLY A 296 -10.26 2.92 -0.32
CA GLY A 296 -9.64 3.66 0.77
C GLY A 296 -10.07 5.12 0.78
N ARG A 297 -9.50 5.85 1.73
CA ARG A 297 -9.75 7.28 1.90
C ARG A 297 -8.87 8.07 0.93
N ASP A 298 -9.50 8.89 0.10
CA ASP A 298 -8.81 9.90 -0.70
C ASP A 298 -8.28 11.01 0.22
N LEU A 299 -6.99 11.33 0.11
CA LEU A 299 -6.33 12.31 0.97
C LEU A 299 -5.69 13.45 0.21
N ILE A 300 -5.17 13.14 -0.96
CA ILE A 300 -4.56 14.12 -1.85
C ILE A 300 -5.18 13.98 -3.24
N LYS A 301 -5.27 15.12 -3.91
CA LYS A 301 -5.61 15.20 -5.31
C LYS A 301 -4.56 16.08 -5.99
N SER A 302 -4.15 15.67 -7.18
CA SER A 302 -3.37 16.51 -8.09
C SER A 302 -3.81 16.25 -9.52
N SER A 303 -3.53 17.17 -10.43
CA SER A 303 -3.97 17.08 -11.81
C SER A 303 -2.90 17.55 -12.79
N PHE A 304 -2.79 16.83 -13.91
CA PHE A 304 -1.87 17.15 -14.99
C PHE A 304 -2.64 17.16 -16.31
N GLU A 305 -2.63 18.29 -17.01
CA GLU A 305 -3.25 18.43 -18.32
C GLU A 305 -2.20 18.28 -19.43
N PHE A 306 -2.57 17.66 -20.54
CA PHE A 306 -1.68 17.50 -21.69
C PHE A 306 -2.48 17.35 -22.98
N THR A 307 -1.82 17.53 -24.12
CA THR A 307 -2.44 17.38 -25.43
C THR A 307 -1.81 16.22 -26.18
N VAL A 308 -2.63 15.43 -26.87
CA VAL A 308 -2.21 14.38 -27.78
C VAL A 308 -2.42 14.83 -29.23
N ARG A 309 -1.40 14.66 -30.08
CA ARG A 309 -1.40 15.03 -31.51
C ARG A 309 -0.95 13.85 -32.37
N GLU A 310 -1.27 13.87 -33.66
CA GLU A 310 -0.81 12.83 -34.60
C GLU A 310 0.70 12.88 -34.84
N ALA A 311 1.26 14.10 -34.91
CA ALA A 311 2.69 14.33 -35.07
C ALA A 311 3.34 14.64 -33.72
N ALA A 312 4.62 14.31 -33.60
CA ALA A 312 5.42 14.76 -32.47
C ALA A 312 5.58 16.28 -32.51
N GLU A 313 5.42 16.92 -31.36
CA GLU A 313 5.61 18.36 -31.17
C GLU A 313 6.35 18.56 -29.85
N SER A 314 7.34 19.45 -29.84
CA SER A 314 8.12 19.76 -28.63
C SER A 314 7.57 21.01 -27.97
N THR A 315 6.58 20.84 -27.10
CA THR A 315 6.04 21.90 -26.23
C THR A 315 6.54 21.77 -24.80
N VAL A 316 6.60 22.89 -24.09
CA VAL A 316 6.90 22.92 -22.64
C VAL A 316 5.73 22.29 -21.89
N PRO A 317 5.96 21.30 -21.02
CA PRO A 317 4.90 20.75 -20.18
C PRO A 317 4.31 21.80 -19.24
N VAL A 318 3.00 21.73 -19.03
CA VAL A 318 2.36 22.44 -17.92
C VAL A 318 2.74 21.78 -16.60
N ASN A 319 2.72 22.55 -15.52
CA ASN A 319 2.95 22.00 -14.19
C ASN A 319 1.77 21.14 -13.77
N VAL A 320 2.06 20.13 -12.95
CA VAL A 320 1.02 19.44 -12.18
C VAL A 320 0.47 20.42 -11.14
N VAL A 321 -0.85 20.47 -11.00
CA VAL A 321 -1.56 21.35 -10.08
C VAL A 321 -2.20 20.53 -8.97
N LYS A 322 -1.99 20.93 -7.73
CA LYS A 322 -2.61 20.32 -6.56
C LYS A 322 -4.03 20.84 -6.35
#